data_AF-A0A9D7UTM3-F1
#
_entry.id   AF-A0A9D7UTM3-F1
#
_cell.length_a   1.000
_cell.length_b   1.000
_cell.length_c   1.000
_cell.angle_alpha   90.00
_cell.angle_beta   90.00
_cell.angle_gamma   90.00
#
_symmetry.space_group_name_H-M   'P 1'
#
loop_
_entity.id
_entity.type
_entity.pdbx_description
1 polymer ?
#
loop_
_entity_poly.entity_id
_entity_poly.type
_entity_poly.pdbx_seq_one_letter_code
_entity_poly.pdbx_strand_id
1 'polypeptide(L)'
;MATISSISEASDRVMAKLISGLEIEFGSSAAEGLARHFLDAEEVDFHWDARQSEWWLGAYETQDDDEIELDRVLVSGFLDRRWFVATIIIDGDGNPHGMLGCRDFEDEKSAIEAFDNAR
;
A
#
# COMPACT_ATOMS: atom_id res chain seq x y z
N MET A 1 4.96 -25.28 2.22
CA MET A 1 5.48 -24.25 3.15
C MET A 1 6.12 -23.16 2.29
N ALA A 2 5.32 -22.20 1.82
CA ALA A 2 5.81 -21.10 1.01
C ALA A 2 6.49 -20.05 1.92
N THR A 3 7.66 -19.61 1.49
CA THR A 3 8.54 -18.64 2.12
C THR A 3 7.92 -17.24 2.13
N ILE A 4 7.18 -16.90 3.18
CA ILE A 4 6.57 -15.58 3.38
C ILE A 4 7.63 -14.48 3.65
N SER A 5 8.87 -14.86 3.98
CA SER A 5 9.93 -13.92 4.34
C SER A 5 10.51 -13.10 3.18
N SER A 6 10.52 -13.59 1.93
CA SER A 6 11.33 -12.92 0.89
C SER A 6 10.70 -11.66 0.29
N ILE A 7 9.38 -11.50 0.38
CA ILE A 7 8.67 -10.35 -0.20
C ILE A 7 8.76 -9.14 0.74
N SER A 8 8.56 -9.36 2.04
CA SER A 8 8.76 -8.34 3.06
C SER A 8 10.21 -7.84 3.08
N GLU A 9 11.19 -8.75 2.99
CA GLU A 9 12.60 -8.38 2.88
C GLU A 9 12.94 -7.65 1.57
N ALA A 10 12.22 -7.91 0.48
CA ALA A 10 12.44 -7.21 -0.78
C ALA A 10 11.97 -5.75 -0.69
N SER A 11 10.83 -5.50 -0.06
CA SER A 11 10.29 -4.15 0.14
C SER A 11 11.20 -3.29 1.04
N ASP A 12 11.66 -3.85 2.17
CA ASP A 12 12.61 -3.18 3.08
C ASP A 12 13.93 -2.84 2.37
N ARG A 13 14.41 -3.70 1.46
CA ARG A 13 15.63 -3.45 0.67
C ARG A 13 15.45 -2.36 -0.37
N VAL A 14 14.26 -2.23 -0.97
CA VAL A 14 13.96 -1.14 -1.92
C VAL A 14 13.96 0.19 -1.17
N MET A 15 13.34 0.25 0.01
CA MET A 15 13.34 1.45 0.86
C MET A 15 14.75 1.85 1.31
N ALA A 16 15.55 0.89 1.77
CA ALA A 16 16.93 1.15 2.16
C ALA A 16 17.78 1.68 0.98
N LYS A 17 17.55 1.17 -0.24
CA LYS A 17 18.24 1.65 -1.44
C LYS A 17 17.77 3.04 -1.87
N LEU A 18 16.48 3.34 -1.76
CA LEU A 18 15.93 4.66 -2.09
C LEU A 18 16.49 5.71 -1.13
N ILE A 19 16.45 5.45 0.18
CA ILE A 19 17.03 6.32 1.22
C ILE A 19 18.52 6.52 0.94
N SER A 20 19.28 5.44 0.73
CA SER A 20 20.72 5.55 0.47
C SER A 20 21.06 6.35 -0.79
N GLY A 21 20.28 6.20 -1.87
CA GLY A 21 20.45 6.99 -3.10
C GLY A 21 20.19 8.48 -2.87
N LEU A 22 19.14 8.79 -2.10
CA LEU A 22 18.78 10.17 -1.76
C LEU A 22 19.78 10.81 -0.78
N GLU A 23 20.33 10.04 0.16
CA GLU A 23 21.38 10.51 1.07
C GLU A 23 22.66 10.90 0.33
N ILE A 24 23.01 10.16 -0.72
CA ILE A 24 24.18 10.42 -1.56
C ILE A 24 23.99 11.72 -2.37
N GLU A 25 22.78 11.97 -2.88
CA GLU A 25 22.52 13.13 -3.73
C GLU A 25 22.16 14.40 -2.95
N PHE A 26 21.53 14.29 -1.77
CA PHE A 26 20.91 15.43 -1.08
C PHE A 26 21.27 15.56 0.42
N GLY A 27 21.94 14.57 1.02
CA GLY A 27 22.28 14.54 2.45
C GLY A 27 21.17 14.00 3.36
N SER A 28 21.54 13.54 4.56
CA SER A 28 20.70 12.68 5.43
C SER A 28 19.38 13.30 5.89
N SER A 29 19.34 14.60 6.19
CA SER A 29 18.10 15.28 6.60
C SER A 29 17.16 15.62 5.43
N ALA A 30 17.67 15.69 4.19
CA ALA A 30 16.86 15.95 3.00
C ALA A 30 16.30 14.65 2.41
N ALA A 31 17.02 13.54 2.58
CA ALA A 31 16.64 12.22 2.07
C ALA A 31 15.37 11.66 2.72
N GLU A 32 15.21 11.80 4.05
CA GLU A 32 14.00 11.37 4.76
C GLU A 32 12.75 12.16 4.34
N GLY A 33 12.87 13.49 4.23
CA GLY A 33 11.77 14.36 3.80
C GLY A 33 11.35 14.15 2.35
N LEU A 34 12.29 13.81 1.46
CA LEU A 34 12.01 13.54 0.06
C LEU A 34 11.43 12.12 -0.13
N ALA A 35 11.92 11.12 0.60
CA ALA A 35 11.35 9.77 0.60
C ALA A 35 9.89 9.77 1.10
N ARG A 36 9.57 10.61 2.10
CA ARG A 36 8.20 10.81 2.57
C ARG A 36 7.31 11.43 1.47
N HIS A 37 7.82 12.39 0.71
CA HIS A 37 7.10 13.00 -0.41
C HIS A 37 6.85 12.05 -1.59
N PHE A 38 7.75 11.08 -1.84
CA PHE A 38 7.51 10.02 -2.82
C PHE A 38 6.48 8.99 -2.33
N LEU A 39 6.52 8.65 -1.04
CA LEU A 39 5.51 7.79 -0.42
C LEU A 39 4.12 8.41 -0.50
N ASP A 40 3.96 9.71 -0.26
CA ASP A 40 2.65 10.37 -0.40
C ASP A 40 2.19 10.46 -1.87
N ALA A 41 3.10 10.38 -2.85
CA ALA A 41 2.79 10.44 -4.27
C ALA A 41 2.45 9.05 -4.88
N GLU A 42 3.01 7.98 -4.34
CA GLU A 42 2.88 6.59 -4.81
C GLU A 42 2.30 5.68 -3.71
N GLU A 43 1.65 6.27 -2.69
CA GLU A 43 1.19 5.57 -1.47
C GLU A 43 0.30 4.38 -1.81
N VAL A 44 -0.54 4.61 -2.81
CA VAL A 44 -1.51 3.67 -3.33
C VAL A 44 -0.82 2.45 -3.95
N ASP A 45 0.20 2.67 -4.78
CA ASP A 45 0.98 1.62 -5.42
C ASP A 45 1.76 0.79 -4.39
N PHE A 46 2.41 1.44 -3.41
CA PHE A 46 3.14 0.71 -2.38
C PHE A 46 2.24 -0.19 -1.52
N HIS A 47 1.06 0.29 -1.14
CA HIS A 47 0.10 -0.54 -0.39
C HIS A 47 -0.50 -1.64 -1.24
N TRP A 48 -0.73 -1.38 -2.53
CA TRP A 48 -1.20 -2.39 -3.48
C TRP A 48 -0.17 -3.51 -3.67
N ASP A 49 1.11 -3.17 -3.81
CA ASP A 49 2.20 -4.14 -3.98
C ASP A 49 2.53 -4.90 -2.69
N ALA A 50 2.41 -4.23 -1.53
CA ALA A 50 2.68 -4.84 -0.22
C ALA A 50 1.51 -5.71 0.31
N ARG A 51 0.40 -5.79 -0.42
CA ARG A 51 -0.78 -6.56 0.00
C ARG A 51 -0.47 -8.04 0.09
N GLN A 52 -1.01 -8.66 1.14
CA GLN A 52 -0.95 -10.10 1.37
C GLN A 52 -2.32 -10.75 1.22
N SER A 53 -3.39 -10.01 1.48
CA SER A 53 -4.77 -10.43 1.25
C SER A 53 -5.56 -9.33 0.55
N GLU A 54 -6.55 -9.75 -0.25
CA GLU A 54 -7.47 -8.87 -0.96
C GLU A 54 -8.90 -9.41 -0.88
N TRP A 55 -9.88 -8.51 -0.87
CA TRP A 55 -11.30 -8.83 -0.94
C TRP A 55 -12.05 -7.76 -1.72
N TRP A 56 -12.80 -8.18 -2.74
CA TRP A 56 -13.58 -7.26 -3.57
C TRP A 56 -14.83 -6.77 -2.82
N LEU A 57 -14.95 -5.45 -2.70
CA LEU A 57 -16.07 -4.78 -2.02
C LEU A 57 -17.16 -4.32 -2.99
N GLY A 58 -16.93 -4.47 -4.30
CA GLY A 58 -17.84 -4.01 -5.35
C GLY A 58 -17.35 -2.77 -6.08
N ALA A 59 -18.10 -2.42 -7.13
CA ALA A 59 -17.82 -1.27 -7.98
C ALA A 59 -17.70 0.04 -7.17
N TYR A 60 -16.87 0.94 -7.69
CA TYR A 60 -16.77 2.33 -7.29
C TYR A 60 -17.51 3.20 -8.29
N GLU A 61 -18.71 3.64 -7.94
CA GLU A 61 -19.49 4.54 -8.78
C GLU A 61 -19.00 5.99 -8.59
N THR A 62 -18.44 6.58 -9.65
CA THR A 62 -18.17 8.02 -9.71
C THR A 62 -19.40 8.76 -10.23
N GLN A 63 -19.54 10.04 -9.88
CA GLN A 63 -20.67 10.87 -10.34
C GLN A 63 -20.49 11.36 -11.77
N ASP A 64 -19.26 11.32 -12.28
CA ASP A 64 -18.94 11.61 -13.66
C ASP A 64 -19.08 10.34 -14.50
N ASP A 65 -19.54 10.49 -15.74
CA ASP A 65 -19.79 9.43 -16.73
C ASP A 65 -18.45 8.86 -17.24
N ASP A 66 -17.54 8.52 -16.31
CA ASP A 66 -16.19 8.05 -16.58
C ASP A 66 -16.26 6.70 -17.31
N GLU A 67 -15.58 6.60 -18.45
CA GLU A 67 -15.51 5.39 -19.29
C GLU A 67 -14.75 4.23 -18.63
N ILE A 68 -14.17 4.44 -17.43
CA ILE A 68 -13.32 3.47 -16.75
C ILE A 68 -14.11 2.83 -15.61
N GLU A 69 -14.32 1.52 -15.71
CA GLU A 69 -14.87 0.71 -14.62
C GLU A 69 -13.85 0.64 -13.48
N LEU A 70 -14.25 1.18 -12.32
CA LEU A 70 -13.46 1.19 -11.10
C LEU A 70 -14.07 0.27 -10.05
N ASP A 71 -13.21 -0.41 -9.31
CA ASP A 71 -13.56 -1.33 -8.24
C ASP A 71 -12.94 -0.92 -6.91
N ARG A 72 -13.65 -1.20 -5.81
CA ARG A 72 -13.09 -1.09 -4.45
C ARG A 72 -12.61 -2.45 -3.99
N VAL A 73 -11.37 -2.50 -3.54
CA VAL A 73 -10.76 -3.70 -2.98
C VAL A 73 -10.26 -3.39 -1.58
N LEU A 74 -10.71 -4.18 -0.61
CA LEU A 74 -10.12 -4.21 0.72
C LEU A 74 -8.83 -5.01 0.64
N VAL A 75 -7.74 -4.46 1.16
CA VAL A 75 -6.44 -5.13 1.24
C VAL A 75 -5.91 -5.11 2.66
N SER A 76 -5.12 -6.12 3.01
CA SER A 76 -4.27 -6.10 4.19
C SER A 76 -2.85 -6.51 3.85
N GLY A 77 -1.87 -5.96 4.55
CA GLY A 77 -0.47 -6.22 4.30
C GLY A 77 0.44 -5.70 5.40
N PHE A 78 1.73 -5.66 5.10
CA PHE A 78 2.76 -5.16 6.02
C PHE A 78 3.72 -4.24 5.26
N LEU A 79 3.85 -3.00 5.70
CA LEU A 79 4.67 -1.97 5.07
C LEU A 79 5.22 -1.04 6.16
N ASP A 80 6.47 -0.59 6.00
CA ASP A 80 7.16 0.29 6.96
C ASP A 80 7.05 -0.18 8.42
N ARG A 81 7.28 -1.48 8.64
CA ARG A 81 7.23 -2.15 9.94
C ARG A 81 5.85 -2.10 10.64
N ARG A 82 4.79 -1.82 9.89
CA ARG A 82 3.40 -1.75 10.37
C ARG A 82 2.50 -2.66 9.55
N TRP A 83 1.54 -3.26 10.22
CA TRP A 83 0.44 -3.92 9.55
C TRP A 83 -0.57 -2.89 9.09
N PHE A 84 -1.16 -3.08 7.92
CA PHE A 84 -2.19 -2.17 7.43
C PHE A 84 -3.43 -2.92 6.95
N VAL A 85 -4.55 -2.21 7.02
CA VAL A 85 -5.79 -2.53 6.30
C VAL A 85 -6.22 -1.29 5.54
N ALA A 86 -6.35 -1.40 4.22
CA ALA A 86 -6.70 -0.28 3.35
C ALA A 86 -7.82 -0.66 2.38
N THR A 87 -8.58 0.34 1.93
CA THR A 87 -9.50 0.18 0.79
C THR A 87 -8.92 0.94 -0.40
N ILE A 88 -8.54 0.21 -1.43
CA ILE A 88 -7.91 0.72 -2.65
C ILE A 88 -8.94 0.70 -3.78
N ILE A 89 -8.93 1.74 -4.61
CA ILE A 89 -9.67 1.80 -5.87
C ILE A 89 -8.74 1.28 -6.97
N ILE A 90 -9.20 0.32 -7.75
CA ILE A 90 -8.48 -0.20 -8.92
C ILE A 90 -9.30 -0.02 -10.20
N ASP A 91 -8.63 0.01 -11.35
CA ASP A 91 -9.29 -0.14 -12.64
C ASP A 91 -9.51 -1.61 -13.03
N GLY A 92 -10.19 -1.84 -14.15
CA GLY A 92 -10.42 -3.19 -14.71
C GLY A 92 -9.15 -3.96 -15.11
N ASP A 93 -7.99 -3.30 -15.19
CA ASP A 93 -6.69 -3.92 -15.43
C ASP A 93 -5.95 -4.26 -14.11
N GLY A 94 -6.52 -3.88 -12.95
CA GLY A 94 -5.96 -4.11 -11.63
C GLY A 94 -4.86 -3.11 -11.25
N ASN A 95 -4.75 -1.99 -11.95
CA ASN A 95 -3.87 -0.89 -11.54
C ASN A 95 -4.58 -0.07 -10.47
N PRO A 96 -3.88 0.39 -9.43
CA PRO A 96 -4.52 1.13 -8.37
C PRO A 96 -4.58 2.63 -8.74
N HIS A 97 -5.74 3.25 -8.50
CA HIS A 97 -6.04 4.64 -8.89
C HIS A 97 -6.25 5.56 -7.68
N GLY A 98 -6.45 4.98 -6.51
CA GLY A 98 -6.65 5.75 -5.28
C GLY A 98 -6.81 4.88 -4.05
N MET A 99 -6.87 5.52 -2.90
CA MET A 99 -7.13 4.87 -1.62
C MET A 99 -8.21 5.65 -0.87
N LEU A 100 -9.26 4.96 -0.45
CA LEU A 100 -10.37 5.55 0.31
C LEU A 100 -10.05 5.68 1.81
N GLY A 101 -9.11 4.87 2.31
CA GLY A 101 -8.60 4.98 3.66
C GLY A 101 -7.63 3.84 3.98
N CYS A 102 -6.76 4.10 4.97
CA CYS A 102 -5.81 3.14 5.52
C CYS A 102 -5.84 3.21 7.04
N ARG A 103 -5.67 2.06 7.68
CA ARG A 103 -5.49 1.92 9.12
C ARG A 103 -4.25 1.10 9.40
N ASP A 104 -3.35 1.66 10.20
CA ASP A 104 -2.15 0.98 10.69
C ASP A 104 -2.42 0.21 12.00
N PHE A 105 -1.68 -0.87 12.19
CA PHE A 105 -1.66 -1.71 13.38
C PHE A 105 -0.22 -2.12 13.72
N GLU A 106 0.08 -2.24 15.01
CA GLU A 106 1.39 -2.69 15.47
C GLU A 106 1.57 -4.21 15.36
N ASP A 107 0.47 -4.96 15.29
CA ASP A 107 0.48 -6.42 15.29
C ASP A 107 -0.47 -7.01 14.22
N GLU A 108 -0.10 -8.21 13.78
CA GLU A 108 -0.80 -8.95 12.71
C GLU A 108 -2.24 -9.29 13.08
N LYS A 109 -2.46 -9.67 14.34
CA LYS A 109 -3.76 -10.15 14.79
C LYS A 109 -4.79 -9.04 14.73
N SER A 110 -4.45 -7.85 15.19
CA SER A 110 -5.32 -6.67 15.12
C SER A 110 -5.68 -6.30 13.68
N ALA A 111 -4.72 -6.43 12.75
CA ALA A 111 -4.97 -6.17 11.33
C ALA A 111 -5.88 -7.23 10.70
N ILE A 112 -5.68 -8.52 11.00
CA ILE A 112 -6.54 -9.62 10.54
C ILE A 112 -7.98 -9.42 11.04
N GLU A 113 -8.16 -9.14 12.33
CA GLU A 113 -9.49 -8.87 12.90
C GLU A 113 -10.14 -7.65 12.24
N ALA A 114 -9.38 -6.59 11.96
CA ALA A 114 -9.90 -5.42 11.27
C ALA A 114 -10.31 -5.73 9.82
N PHE A 115 -9.51 -6.51 9.10
CA PHE A 115 -9.82 -6.94 7.73
C PHE A 115 -11.07 -7.79 7.66
N ASP A 116 -11.19 -8.79 8.54
CA ASP A 116 -12.35 -9.68 8.60
C ASP A 116 -13.65 -8.96 8.96
N ASN A 117 -13.58 -7.87 9.74
CA ASN A 117 -14.73 -7.04 10.07
C ASN A 117 -15.13 -6.06 8.96
N ALA A 118 -14.24 -5.79 8.00
CA ALA A 118 -14.42 -4.79 6.96
C ALA A 118 -14.79 -5.37 5.59
N ARG A 119 -14.68 -6.69 5.42
CA ARG A 119 -15.10 -7.43 4.21
C ARG A 119 -16.58 -7.78 4.23
#